data_AF-A0A6G3XW78-F1
#
_entry.id   AF-A0A6G3XW78-F1
#
_cell.length_a   1.000
_cell.length_b   1.000
_cell.length_c   1.000
_cell.angle_alpha   90.00
_cell.angle_beta   90.00
_cell.angle_gamma   90.00
#
_symmetry.space_group_name_H-M   'P 1'
#
loop_
_entity.id
_entity.type
_entity.pdbx_description
1 polymer ?
#
loop_
_entity_poly.entity_id
_entity_poly.type
_entity_poly.pdbx_seq_one_letter_code
_entity_poly.pdbx_strand_id
1 'polypeptide(L)'
;SYDGPRLGRAYARRSLFSQTLRGSFGLGRSAKSKVLPMLLFGVMALVAAILVAVSMAAPDASKLVIKYTSYAIYLQAVIGLFIAAQAPQAVSRDLRFKSVPLYFSRPIERADYVLAKFAATAAALFILTGAPLLILYVGSLLAKFDFADQTKWFGQGLVSVALLSVLFAGLGLVMAALTPRRGFGV
;
A
#
# COMPACT_ATOMS: atom_id res chain seq x y z
N SER A 1 -23.16 30.50 15.45
CA SER A 1 -22.45 29.46 16.24
C SER A 1 -22.38 28.21 15.39
N TYR A 2 -21.25 27.50 15.34
CA TYR A 2 -21.20 26.15 14.76
C TYR A 2 -21.40 25.16 15.91
N ASP A 3 -22.59 24.55 15.98
CA ASP A 3 -22.99 23.62 17.05
C ASP A 3 -22.67 22.15 16.72
N GLY A 4 -21.78 21.91 15.75
CA GLY A 4 -21.37 20.56 15.40
C GLY A 4 -20.59 19.86 16.53
N PRO A 5 -20.66 18.52 16.63
CA PRO A 5 -19.98 17.76 17.65
C PRO A 5 -18.46 17.96 17.59
N ARG A 6 -17.82 18.18 18.75
CA ARG A 6 -16.37 18.33 18.87
C ARG A 6 -15.70 16.95 18.81
N LEU A 7 -15.37 16.52 17.60
CA LEU A 7 -14.71 15.24 17.36
C LEU A 7 -13.25 15.33 17.81
N GLY A 8 -12.90 14.61 18.88
CA GLY A 8 -11.60 14.72 19.57
C GLY A 8 -10.39 14.19 18.79
N ARG A 9 -9.24 14.10 19.48
CA ARG A 9 -7.93 13.71 18.94
C ARG A 9 -7.92 12.39 18.16
N ALA A 10 -8.67 11.39 18.61
CA ALA A 10 -8.77 10.09 17.93
C ALA A 10 -9.41 10.21 16.53
N TYR A 11 -10.42 11.06 16.38
CA TYR A 11 -11.06 11.30 15.10
C TYR A 11 -10.12 12.00 14.12
N ALA A 12 -9.34 12.99 14.59
CA ALA A 12 -8.34 13.66 13.79
C ALA A 12 -7.29 12.68 13.24
N ARG A 13 -6.80 11.76 14.08
CA ARG A 13 -5.86 10.69 13.65
C ARG A 13 -6.47 9.78 12.59
N ARG A 14 -7.68 9.27 12.83
CA ARG A 14 -8.37 8.37 11.89
C ARG A 14 -8.66 9.06 10.55
N SER A 15 -9.04 10.33 10.60
CA SER A 15 -9.26 11.15 9.40
C SER A 15 -7.97 11.33 8.61
N LEU A 16 -6.85 11.65 9.28
CA LEU A 16 -5.56 11.82 8.63
C LEU A 16 -5.06 10.51 8.01
N PHE A 17 -5.20 9.40 8.72
CA PHE A 17 -4.91 8.06 8.20
C PHE A 17 -5.75 7.75 6.96
N SER A 18 -7.08 7.88 7.06
CA SER A 18 -8.01 7.57 5.96
C SER A 18 -7.75 8.45 4.74
N GLN A 19 -7.53 9.75 4.94
CA GLN A 19 -7.24 10.69 3.85
C GLN A 19 -5.91 10.36 3.16
N THR A 20 -4.89 9.98 3.94
CA THR A 20 -3.58 9.61 3.38
C THR A 20 -3.67 8.30 2.61
N LEU A 21 -4.32 7.27 3.18
CA LEU A 21 -4.53 5.97 2.55
C LEU A 21 -5.33 6.07 1.26
N ARG A 22 -6.47 6.77 1.28
CA ARG A 22 -7.29 7.04 0.09
C ARG A 22 -6.51 7.85 -0.93
N GLY A 23 -5.72 8.82 -0.47
CA GLY A 23 -4.84 9.63 -1.30
C GLY A 23 -3.81 8.82 -2.06
N SER A 24 -3.24 7.76 -1.47
CA SER A 24 -2.26 6.88 -2.12
C SER A 24 -2.80 6.12 -3.34
N PHE A 25 -4.12 5.96 -3.43
CA PHE A 25 -4.79 5.34 -4.58
C PHE A 25 -5.56 6.38 -5.44
N GLY A 26 -5.37 7.68 -5.20
CA GLY A 26 -6.07 8.75 -5.91
C GLY A 26 -7.58 8.82 -5.62
N LEU A 27 -8.08 8.18 -4.57
CA LEU A 27 -9.49 8.19 -4.21
C LEU A 27 -9.91 9.57 -3.68
N GLY A 28 -11.06 10.08 -4.13
CA GLY A 28 -11.54 11.43 -3.80
C GLY A 28 -10.83 12.56 -4.58
N ARG A 29 -10.11 12.23 -5.66
CA ARG A 29 -9.44 13.18 -6.56
C ARG A 29 -9.81 12.88 -8.03
N SER A 30 -9.31 13.72 -8.94
CA SER A 30 -9.52 13.59 -10.38
C SER A 30 -9.01 12.25 -10.93
N ALA A 31 -9.61 11.77 -12.03
CA ALA A 31 -9.26 10.48 -12.63
C ALA A 31 -7.76 10.33 -12.94
N LYS A 32 -7.10 11.42 -13.37
CA LYS A 32 -5.66 11.44 -13.67
C LYS A 32 -4.80 11.00 -12.49
N SER A 33 -5.18 11.38 -11.26
CA SER A 33 -4.42 11.01 -10.06
C SER A 33 -4.54 9.53 -9.67
N LYS A 34 -5.51 8.80 -10.22
CA LYS A 34 -5.72 7.37 -9.98
C LYS A 34 -4.92 6.50 -10.95
N VAL A 35 -4.58 7.02 -12.13
CA VAL A 35 -3.98 6.24 -13.23
C VAL A 35 -2.73 5.52 -12.77
N LEU A 36 -1.76 6.24 -12.21
CA LEU A 36 -0.49 5.64 -11.79
C LEU A 36 -0.67 4.56 -10.71
N PRO A 37 -1.27 4.83 -9.52
CA PRO A 37 -1.38 3.79 -8.49
C PRO A 37 -2.27 2.61 -8.93
N MET A 38 -3.33 2.84 -9.69
CA MET A 38 -4.20 1.77 -10.19
C MET A 38 -3.56 0.95 -11.30
N LEU A 39 -2.73 1.56 -12.14
CA LEU A 39 -1.96 0.83 -13.16
C LEU A 39 -0.94 -0.09 -12.49
N LEU A 40 -0.18 0.42 -11.51
CA LEU A 40 0.79 -0.40 -10.77
C LEU A 40 0.10 -1.56 -10.05
N PHE A 41 -1.03 -1.28 -9.39
CA PHE A 41 -1.85 -2.31 -8.78
C PHE A 41 -2.35 -3.34 -9.80
N GLY A 42 -2.86 -2.87 -10.94
CA GLY A 42 -3.35 -3.70 -12.03
C GLY A 42 -2.26 -4.59 -12.62
N VAL A 43 -1.04 -4.06 -12.81
CA VAL A 43 0.12 -4.84 -13.29
C VAL A 43 0.46 -5.96 -12.31
N MET A 44 0.51 -5.69 -11.00
CA MET A 44 0.76 -6.74 -10.02
C MET A 44 -0.36 -7.79 -10.05
N ALA A 45 -1.63 -7.37 -9.96
CA ALA A 45 -2.77 -8.28 -10.04
C ALA A 45 -2.77 -9.14 -11.32
N LEU A 46 -2.44 -8.55 -12.47
CA LEU A 46 -2.33 -9.23 -13.74
C LEU A 46 -1.22 -10.29 -13.74
N VAL A 47 -0.02 -9.94 -13.25
CA VAL A 47 1.09 -10.90 -13.14
C VAL A 47 0.70 -12.05 -12.21
N ALA A 48 0.01 -11.80 -11.10
CA ALA A 48 -0.48 -12.85 -10.22
C ALA A 48 -1.48 -13.79 -10.94
N ALA A 49 -2.45 -13.22 -11.68
CA ALA A 49 -3.41 -14.01 -12.45
C ALA A 49 -2.73 -14.86 -13.54
N ILE A 50 -1.72 -14.31 -14.23
CA ILE A 50 -0.93 -15.05 -15.22
C ILE A 50 -0.19 -16.23 -14.55
N LEU A 51 0.44 -16.01 -13.39
CA LEU A 51 1.13 -17.08 -12.66
C LEU A 51 0.19 -18.21 -12.23
N VAL A 52 -1.02 -17.87 -11.81
CA VAL A 52 -2.07 -18.87 -11.53
C VAL A 52 -2.42 -19.64 -12.80
N ALA A 53 -2.71 -18.94 -13.91
CA ALA A 53 -3.08 -19.58 -15.17
C ALA A 53 -1.98 -20.52 -15.70
N VAL A 54 -0.72 -20.09 -15.63
CA VAL A 54 0.44 -20.91 -16.00
C VAL A 54 0.56 -22.13 -15.09
N SER A 55 0.35 -21.96 -13.77
CA SER A 55 0.39 -23.09 -12.82
C SER A 55 -0.73 -24.10 -13.08
N MET A 56 -1.90 -23.66 -13.55
CA MET A 56 -3.02 -24.53 -13.91
C MET A 56 -2.82 -25.26 -15.23
N ALA A 57 -2.10 -24.66 -16.18
CA ALA A 57 -1.84 -25.25 -17.49
C ALA A 57 -0.67 -26.27 -17.47
N ALA A 58 0.14 -26.26 -16.42
CA ALA A 58 1.27 -27.16 -16.28
C ALA A 58 0.81 -28.59 -15.90
N PRO A 59 1.24 -29.64 -16.63
CA PRO A 59 0.96 -31.03 -16.27
C PRO A 59 1.49 -31.37 -14.88
N ASP A 60 0.70 -32.09 -14.07
CA ASP A 60 1.06 -32.57 -12.72
C ASP A 60 1.50 -31.50 -11.71
N ALA A 61 1.17 -30.23 -11.95
CA ALA A 61 1.45 -29.17 -11.01
C ALA A 61 0.60 -29.32 -9.74
N SER A 62 1.26 -29.51 -8.60
CA SER A 62 0.62 -29.53 -7.27
C SER A 62 0.84 -28.23 -6.47
N LYS A 63 1.60 -27.29 -7.05
CA LYS A 63 2.01 -26.04 -6.41
C LYS A 63 2.18 -24.92 -7.43
N LEU A 64 2.10 -23.69 -6.95
CA LEU A 64 2.40 -22.50 -7.76
C LEU A 64 3.85 -22.53 -8.25
N VAL A 65 4.05 -22.04 -9.48
CA VAL A 65 5.39 -21.89 -10.10
C VAL A 65 6.31 -21.00 -9.24
N ILE A 66 5.74 -20.04 -8.52
CA ILE A 66 6.46 -19.10 -7.65
C ILE A 66 5.92 -19.18 -6.22
N LYS A 67 6.82 -19.08 -5.24
CA LYS A 67 6.46 -18.98 -3.81
C LYS A 67 5.80 -17.62 -3.51
N TYR A 68 4.79 -17.62 -2.64
CA TYR A 68 4.13 -16.38 -2.18
C TYR A 68 5.12 -15.33 -1.66
N THR A 69 6.15 -15.74 -0.91
CA THR A 69 7.16 -14.83 -0.35
C THR A 69 8.07 -14.21 -1.41
N SER A 70 8.32 -14.92 -2.52
CA SER A 70 9.18 -14.44 -3.61
C SER A 70 8.45 -13.48 -4.56
N TYR A 71 7.12 -13.53 -4.61
CA TYR A 71 6.33 -12.73 -5.53
C TYR A 71 6.60 -11.22 -5.40
N ALA A 72 6.60 -10.69 -4.17
CA ALA A 72 6.89 -9.27 -3.94
C ALA A 72 8.34 -8.88 -4.26
N ILE A 73 9.28 -9.83 -4.14
CA ILE A 73 10.70 -9.63 -4.47
C ILE A 73 10.85 -9.48 -5.99
N TYR A 74 10.17 -10.32 -6.79
CA TYR A 74 10.22 -10.20 -8.26
C TYR A 74 9.62 -8.89 -8.77
N LEU A 75 8.62 -8.34 -8.09
CA LEU A 75 7.98 -7.07 -8.48
C LEU A 75 8.48 -5.87 -7.67
N GLN A 76 9.67 -5.96 -7.08
CA GLN A 76 10.25 -4.90 -6.26
C GLN A 76 10.40 -3.56 -7.02
N ALA A 77 10.63 -3.60 -8.33
CA ALA A 77 10.65 -2.39 -9.17
C ALA A 77 9.29 -1.66 -9.20
N VAL A 78 8.18 -2.41 -9.26
CA VAL A 78 6.82 -1.85 -9.26
C VAL A 78 6.49 -1.25 -7.90
N ILE A 79 6.86 -1.95 -6.81
CA ILE A 79 6.72 -1.46 -5.44
C ILE A 79 7.55 -0.18 -5.25
N GLY A 80 8.79 -0.17 -5.75
CA GLY A 80 9.67 0.99 -5.77
C GLY A 80 9.06 2.19 -6.48
N LEU A 81 8.45 1.98 -7.65
CA LEU A 81 7.77 3.04 -8.39
C LEU A 81 6.54 3.56 -7.65
N PHE A 82 5.75 2.67 -7.03
CA PHE A 82 4.61 3.06 -6.22
C PHE A 82 5.04 3.94 -5.06
N ILE A 83 6.04 3.52 -4.28
CA ILE A 83 6.48 4.30 -3.13
C ILE A 83 7.13 5.62 -3.53
N ALA A 84 7.91 5.64 -4.61
CA ALA A 84 8.51 6.87 -5.15
C ALA A 84 7.44 7.91 -5.52
N ALA A 85 6.27 7.48 -5.99
CA ALA A 85 5.15 8.36 -6.29
C ALA A 85 4.34 8.74 -5.03
N GLN A 86 4.05 7.77 -4.15
CA GLN A 86 3.10 7.97 -3.04
C GLN A 86 3.73 8.58 -1.79
N ALA A 87 5.01 8.35 -1.51
CA ALA A 87 5.65 8.92 -0.32
C ALA A 87 5.74 10.46 -0.36
N PRO A 88 6.10 11.12 -1.49
CA PRO A 88 6.04 12.58 -1.58
C PRO A 88 4.63 13.14 -1.43
N GLN A 89 3.62 12.41 -1.90
CA GLN A 89 2.22 12.78 -1.70
C GLN A 89 1.78 12.71 -0.23
N ALA A 90 2.29 11.72 0.50
CA ALA A 90 1.97 11.54 1.90
C ALA A 90 2.57 12.66 2.77
N VAL A 91 3.85 13.03 2.56
CA VAL A 91 4.58 13.95 3.46
C VAL A 91 5.18 15.17 2.77
N SER A 92 5.90 15.03 1.64
CA SER A 92 6.57 16.17 0.99
C SER A 92 5.60 17.28 0.59
N ARG A 93 4.35 16.92 0.23
CA ARG A 93 3.29 17.87 -0.07
C ARG A 93 2.96 18.78 1.12
N ASP A 94 2.87 18.20 2.31
CA ASP A 94 2.53 18.96 3.52
C ASP A 94 3.68 19.91 3.91
N LEU A 95 4.92 19.50 3.67
CA LEU A 95 6.10 20.35 3.84
C LEU A 95 6.15 21.48 2.81
N ARG A 96 5.94 21.16 1.53
CA ARG A 96 5.99 22.12 0.42
C ARG A 96 4.97 23.24 0.58
N PHE A 97 3.76 22.93 1.01
CA PHE A 97 2.69 23.90 1.19
C PHE A 97 2.60 24.45 2.62
N LYS A 98 3.58 24.14 3.49
CA LYS A 98 3.62 24.58 4.89
C LYS A 98 2.29 24.32 5.62
N SER A 99 1.66 23.18 5.35
CA SER A 99 0.38 22.80 5.99
C SER A 99 0.59 22.14 7.36
N VAL A 100 1.82 21.75 7.68
CA VAL A 100 2.17 21.12 8.97
C VAL A 100 1.72 21.95 10.19
N PRO A 101 2.00 23.28 10.28
CA PRO A 101 1.47 24.11 11.36
C PRO A 101 -0.05 24.14 11.45
N LEU A 102 -0.76 24.01 10.31
CA LEU A 102 -2.23 23.99 10.29
C LEU A 102 -2.77 22.72 10.93
N TYR A 103 -2.10 21.57 10.78
CA TYR A 103 -2.49 20.37 11.51
C TYR A 103 -2.35 20.58 13.02
N PHE A 104 -1.23 21.16 13.47
CA PHE A 104 -0.95 21.40 14.90
C PHE A 104 -1.75 22.54 15.54
N SER A 105 -2.54 23.28 14.75
CA SER A 105 -3.55 24.18 15.32
C SER A 105 -4.74 23.42 15.93
N ARG A 106 -4.91 22.14 15.57
CA ARG A 106 -5.86 21.21 16.17
C ARG A 106 -5.16 20.38 17.26
N PRO A 107 -5.91 19.71 18.16
CA PRO A 107 -5.35 18.84 19.20
C PRO A 107 -4.79 17.53 18.62
N ILE A 108 -3.81 17.64 17.72
CA ILE A 108 -3.03 16.54 17.14
C ILE A 108 -1.56 16.80 17.47
N GLU A 109 -0.89 15.81 18.05
CA GLU A 109 0.53 15.92 18.35
C GLU A 109 1.40 15.55 17.14
N ARG A 110 2.68 15.88 17.21
CA ARG A 110 3.66 15.50 16.17
C ARG A 110 3.73 13.99 15.98
N ALA A 111 3.73 13.23 17.08
CA ALA A 111 3.75 11.77 17.05
C ALA A 111 2.50 11.19 16.36
N ASP A 112 1.33 11.77 16.61
CA ASP A 112 0.09 11.35 15.97
C ASP A 112 0.12 11.55 14.45
N TYR A 113 0.65 12.70 14.02
CA TYR A 113 0.81 13.01 12.60
C TYR A 113 1.73 11.98 11.93
N VAL A 114 2.91 11.74 12.50
CA VAL A 114 3.89 10.80 11.94
C VAL A 114 3.31 9.38 11.90
N LEU A 115 2.72 8.92 13.01
CA LEU A 115 2.15 7.58 13.09
C LEU A 115 1.00 7.38 12.12
N ALA A 116 0.12 8.37 11.96
CA ALA A 116 -1.00 8.29 11.02
C ALA A 116 -0.52 8.23 9.56
N LYS A 117 0.47 9.06 9.19
CA LYS A 117 1.07 9.04 7.84
C LYS A 117 1.78 7.72 7.57
N PHE A 118 2.60 7.28 8.51
CA PHE A 118 3.34 6.02 8.43
C PHE A 118 2.41 4.82 8.30
N ALA A 119 1.45 4.67 9.20
CA ALA A 119 0.49 3.59 9.15
C ALA A 119 -0.32 3.60 7.85
N ALA A 120 -0.71 4.77 7.35
CA ALA A 120 -1.44 4.88 6.08
C ALA A 120 -0.60 4.45 4.88
N THR A 121 0.67 4.86 4.82
CA THR A 121 1.58 4.46 3.73
C THR A 121 1.91 2.96 3.80
N ALA A 122 2.14 2.42 5.00
CA ALA A 122 2.33 0.98 5.20
C ALA A 122 1.08 0.19 4.79
N ALA A 123 -0.11 0.64 5.18
CA ALA A 123 -1.37 0.02 4.76
C ALA A 123 -1.58 0.08 3.24
N ALA A 124 -1.20 1.18 2.59
CA ALA A 124 -1.28 1.30 1.14
C ALA A 124 -0.37 0.29 0.42
N LEU A 125 0.88 0.14 0.88
CA LEU A 125 1.80 -0.87 0.37
C LEU A 125 1.32 -2.30 0.65
N PHE A 126 0.72 -2.53 1.81
CA PHE A 126 0.17 -3.83 2.17
C PHE A 126 -1.02 -4.19 1.29
N ILE A 127 -1.90 -3.24 0.95
CA ILE A 127 -2.99 -3.46 -0.01
C ILE A 127 -2.40 -3.77 -1.39
N LEU A 128 -1.42 -2.99 -1.85
CA LEU A 128 -0.78 -3.17 -3.15
C LEU A 128 -0.15 -4.56 -3.31
N THR A 129 0.52 -5.05 -2.25
CA THR A 129 1.29 -6.31 -2.29
C THR A 129 0.49 -7.52 -1.80
N GLY A 130 -0.43 -7.33 -0.86
CA GLY A 130 -1.27 -8.40 -0.29
C GLY A 130 -2.43 -8.78 -1.21
N ALA A 131 -3.01 -7.85 -1.96
CA ALA A 131 -4.07 -8.15 -2.91
C ALA A 131 -3.65 -9.17 -4.00
N PRO A 132 -2.51 -9.04 -4.68
CA PRO A 132 -2.07 -10.06 -5.63
C PRO A 132 -1.71 -11.39 -4.94
N LEU A 133 -1.26 -11.41 -3.68
CA LEU A 133 -1.10 -12.67 -2.95
C LEU A 133 -2.45 -13.36 -2.69
N LEU A 134 -3.52 -12.60 -2.43
CA LEU A 134 -4.87 -13.14 -2.34
C LEU A 134 -5.32 -13.74 -3.68
N ILE A 135 -4.99 -13.09 -4.81
CA ILE A 135 -5.26 -13.65 -6.15
C ILE A 135 -4.53 -14.98 -6.34
N LEU A 136 -3.24 -15.05 -5.98
CA LEU A 136 -2.47 -16.30 -6.03
C LEU A 136 -3.12 -17.40 -5.17
N TYR A 137 -3.54 -17.05 -3.96
CA TYR A 137 -4.13 -17.99 -3.01
C TYR A 137 -5.47 -18.53 -3.51
N VAL A 138 -6.41 -17.63 -3.85
CA VAL A 138 -7.70 -18.02 -4.42
C VAL A 138 -7.50 -18.83 -5.70
N GLY A 139 -6.60 -18.40 -6.58
CA GLY A 139 -6.26 -19.12 -7.80
C GLY A 139 -5.72 -20.53 -7.55
N SER A 140 -4.85 -20.70 -6.55
CA SER A 140 -4.29 -22.01 -6.17
C SER A 140 -5.37 -22.96 -5.64
N LEU A 141 -6.35 -22.45 -4.89
CA LEU A 141 -7.47 -23.26 -4.40
C LEU A 141 -8.43 -23.64 -5.53
N LEU A 142 -8.69 -22.73 -6.47
CA LEU A 142 -9.46 -23.03 -7.68
C LEU A 142 -8.77 -24.08 -8.57
N ALA A 143 -7.43 -24.09 -8.56
CA ALA A 143 -6.60 -25.11 -9.20
C ALA A 143 -6.58 -26.47 -8.45
N LYS A 144 -7.33 -26.59 -7.34
CA LYS A 144 -7.38 -27.79 -6.48
C LYS A 144 -6.04 -28.19 -5.87
N PHE A 145 -5.13 -27.24 -5.63
CA PHE A 145 -3.91 -27.50 -4.87
C PHE A 145 -4.24 -27.74 -3.39
N ASP A 146 -3.30 -28.35 -2.66
CA ASP A 146 -3.51 -28.72 -1.26
C ASP A 146 -3.82 -27.50 -0.36
N PHE A 147 -4.95 -27.54 0.33
CA PHE A 147 -5.42 -26.40 1.13
C PHE A 147 -4.48 -26.06 2.29
N ALA A 148 -3.95 -27.07 3.00
CA ALA A 148 -3.15 -26.86 4.19
C ALA A 148 -1.82 -26.18 3.84
N ASP A 149 -1.17 -26.67 2.78
CA ASP A 149 0.07 -26.11 2.27
C ASP A 149 -0.13 -24.70 1.72
N GLN A 150 -1.14 -24.48 0.88
CA GLN A 150 -1.41 -23.16 0.31
C GLN A 150 -1.73 -22.13 1.39
N THR A 151 -2.54 -22.49 2.39
CA THR A 151 -2.88 -21.59 3.51
C THR A 151 -1.64 -21.22 4.33
N LYS A 152 -0.77 -22.20 4.61
CA LYS A 152 0.47 -21.98 5.34
C LYS A 152 1.42 -21.05 4.58
N TRP A 153 1.63 -21.30 3.29
CA TRP A 153 2.51 -20.47 2.47
C TRP A 153 1.93 -19.08 2.21
N PHE A 154 0.62 -18.98 2.05
CA PHE A 154 -0.08 -17.70 1.98
C PHE A 154 0.09 -16.88 3.26
N GLY A 155 -0.07 -17.50 4.43
CA GLY A 155 0.18 -16.84 5.72
C GLY A 155 1.61 -16.33 5.87
N GLN A 156 2.60 -17.14 5.47
CA GLN A 156 4.00 -16.71 5.42
C GLN A 156 4.21 -15.55 4.44
N GLY A 157 3.55 -15.60 3.27
CA GLY A 157 3.53 -14.53 2.29
C GLY A 157 2.97 -13.22 2.86
N LEU A 158 1.82 -13.27 3.54
CA LEU A 158 1.19 -12.12 4.18
C LEU A 158 2.10 -11.47 5.22
N VAL A 159 2.73 -12.26 6.09
CA VAL A 159 3.68 -11.75 7.08
C VAL A 159 4.88 -11.10 6.37
N SER A 160 5.40 -11.74 5.33
CA SER A 160 6.51 -11.19 4.53
C SER A 160 6.17 -9.83 3.92
N VAL A 161 5.00 -9.70 3.28
CA VAL A 161 4.60 -8.42 2.65
C VAL A 161 4.19 -7.37 3.67
N ALA A 162 3.68 -7.76 4.85
CA ALA A 162 3.43 -6.83 5.95
C ALA A 162 4.75 -6.20 6.44
N LEU A 163 5.78 -7.02 6.69
CA LEU A 163 7.10 -6.54 7.10
C LEU A 163 7.73 -5.66 6.02
N LEU A 164 7.65 -6.08 4.75
CA LEU A 164 8.11 -5.29 3.61
C LEU A 164 7.40 -3.94 3.56
N SER A 165 6.08 -3.91 3.72
CA SER A 165 5.28 -2.68 3.67
C SER A 165 5.68 -1.68 4.75
N VAL A 166 5.92 -2.16 5.97
CA VAL A 166 6.40 -1.34 7.10
C VAL A 166 7.80 -0.79 6.80
N LEU A 167 8.71 -1.64 6.35
CA LEU A 167 10.09 -1.27 6.01
C LEU A 167 10.12 -0.19 4.91
N PHE A 168 9.48 -0.47 3.78
CA PHE A 168 9.47 0.45 2.64
C PHE A 168 8.75 1.74 3.01
N ALA A 169 7.60 1.71 3.70
CA ALA A 169 6.93 2.93 4.17
C ALA A 169 7.87 3.81 5.01
N GLY A 170 8.67 3.22 5.90
CA GLY A 170 9.67 3.94 6.70
C GLY A 170 10.69 4.64 5.81
N LEU A 171 11.34 3.87 4.92
CA LEU A 171 12.35 4.42 4.00
C LEU A 171 11.78 5.53 3.11
N GLY A 172 10.63 5.28 2.49
CA GLY A 172 10.00 6.23 1.59
C GLY A 172 9.60 7.53 2.30
N LEU A 173 9.02 7.44 3.50
CA LEU A 173 8.62 8.63 4.25
C LEU A 173 9.81 9.42 4.80
N VAL A 174 10.89 8.75 5.23
CA VAL A 174 12.14 9.43 5.62
C VAL A 174 12.69 10.22 4.43
N MET A 175 12.80 9.60 3.25
CA MET A 175 13.28 10.26 2.04
C MET A 175 12.37 11.42 1.61
N ALA A 176 11.05 11.24 1.71
CA ALA A 176 10.06 12.28 1.41
C ALA A 176 10.13 13.47 2.39
N ALA A 177 10.40 13.21 3.67
CA ALA A 177 10.53 14.25 4.69
C ALA A 177 11.77 15.13 4.47
N LEU A 178 12.84 14.57 3.91
CA LEU A 178 14.07 15.31 3.59
C LEU A 178 13.96 16.11 2.29
N THR A 179 12.97 15.84 1.44
CA THR A 179 12.87 16.43 0.10
C THR A 179 11.51 17.12 -0.11
N PRO A 180 11.39 18.44 0.09
CA PRO A 180 10.15 19.19 -0.18
C PRO A 180 9.92 19.46 -1.69
N ARG A 181 10.27 18.50 -2.56
CA ARG A 181 10.09 18.57 -4.01
C ARG A 181 8.86 17.78 -4.45
N ARG A 182 8.37 18.06 -5.67
CA ARG A 182 7.19 17.39 -6.25
C ARG A 182 7.55 15.93 -6.53
N GLY A 183 6.71 14.99 -6.09
CA GLY A 183 6.76 13.61 -6.60
C GLY A 183 6.25 13.58 -8.05
N PHE A 184 6.67 12.59 -8.83
CA PHE A 184 6.21 12.43 -10.21
C PHE A 184 4.67 12.31 -10.26
N GLY A 185 4.04 13.18 -11.06
CA GLY A 185 2.60 13.09 -11.37
C GLY A 185 1.62 13.87 -10.48
N VAL A 186 2.07 14.82 -9.63
CA VAL A 186 1.16 15.69 -8.83
C VAL A 186 1.53 17.17 -8.84
#